data_AF-A0A8J5IX83-F1
#
_entry.id   AF-A0A8J5IX83-F1
#
_cell.length_a   1.000
_cell.length_b   1.000
_cell.length_c   1.000
_cell.angle_alpha   90.00
_cell.angle_beta   90.00
_cell.angle_gamma   90.00
#
_symmetry.space_group_name_H-M   'P 1'
#
loop_
_entity.id
_entity.type
_entity.pdbx_description
1 polymer ?
#
loop_
_entity_poly.entity_id
_entity_poly.type
_entity_poly.pdbx_seq_one_letter_code
_entity_poly.pdbx_strand_id
1 'polypeptide(L)'
;MAAASSEDETSPMKKKVRAPEANAHERDALTQEVDEMIDVQGFLLLECQVSSKVHLKLVEQAKLRAAELRREMEEGKKVLLNALEAEKENLDKVDENTIPRAFTISVRCVTGPYRGRKFSMDMDVIKMETTGKVFFIDKDSTNGTRIDDVELEPEKPYELTISKPIKVEVGAGEYEFTFEQKA
;
A
#
# COMPACT_ATOMS: atom_id res chain seq x y z
N MET A 1 53.78 9.77 16.48
CA MET A 1 54.57 10.17 17.67
C MET A 1 53.68 11.11 18.46
N ALA A 2 53.11 10.70 19.60
CA ALA A 2 53.70 10.78 20.95
C ALA A 2 54.24 12.22 21.24
N ALA A 3 53.95 12.91 22.34
CA ALA A 3 53.15 12.72 23.55
C ALA A 3 53.12 14.10 24.29
N ALA A 4 52.15 14.29 25.20
CA ALA A 4 52.28 14.86 26.56
C ALA A 4 52.87 16.30 26.76
N SER A 5 52.15 17.21 27.43
CA SER A 5 52.31 17.67 28.84
C SER A 5 53.68 18.31 29.14
N SER A 6 53.92 19.35 29.93
CA SER A 6 53.22 20.22 30.90
C SER A 6 54.33 21.16 31.45
N GLU A 7 53.96 22.19 32.23
CA GLU A 7 54.83 22.88 33.23
C GLU A 7 55.95 23.79 32.64
N ASP A 8 56.41 24.89 33.23
CA ASP A 8 56.18 25.52 34.53
C ASP A 8 56.68 26.99 34.52
N GLU A 9 56.29 27.73 35.56
CA GLU A 9 57.00 28.83 36.24
C GLU A 9 57.51 30.09 35.49
N THR A 10 57.13 31.27 36.01
CA THR A 10 58.05 32.17 36.75
C THR A 10 57.32 33.45 37.23
N SER A 11 57.21 33.60 38.56
CA SER A 11 57.10 34.91 39.27
C SER A 11 58.53 35.38 39.62
N PRO A 12 58.88 36.66 39.95
CA PRO A 12 58.21 37.61 40.90
C PRO A 12 58.32 39.11 40.46
N MET A 13 57.81 40.19 41.10
CA MET A 13 58.02 40.73 42.45
C MET A 13 57.03 41.89 42.79
N LYS A 14 56.43 41.79 43.98
CA LYS A 14 56.27 42.80 45.06
C LYS A 14 55.97 44.28 44.71
N LYS A 15 54.77 44.74 45.09
CA LYS A 15 54.59 46.10 45.65
C LYS A 15 53.77 46.05 46.95
N LYS A 16 54.36 46.63 47.99
CA LYS A 16 53.97 46.63 49.40
C LYS A 16 52.74 47.55 49.62
N VAL A 17 51.63 47.00 50.11
CA VAL A 17 50.46 47.76 50.56
C VAL A 17 50.66 48.14 52.02
N ARG A 18 50.50 49.44 52.34
CA ARG A 18 50.39 49.96 53.70
C ARG A 18 48.91 50.19 54.00
N ALA A 19 48.37 49.48 54.97
CA ALA A 19 47.01 49.68 55.47
C ALA A 19 46.89 51.03 56.20
N PRO A 20 45.67 51.57 56.27
CA PRO A 20 45.16 51.96 57.57
C PRO A 20 43.84 51.27 57.88
N GLU A 21 43.75 50.79 59.11
CA GLU A 21 42.55 50.23 59.74
C GLU A 21 41.53 51.33 60.09
N ALA A 22 40.34 50.83 60.46
CA ALA A 22 39.24 51.49 61.15
C ALA A 22 38.17 52.15 60.27
N ASN A 23 37.04 51.46 60.08
CA ASN A 23 35.96 51.57 61.06
C ASN A 23 34.94 50.44 60.89
N ALA A 24 34.69 49.74 62.00
CA ALA A 24 33.87 48.55 62.10
C ALA A 24 32.37 48.83 62.29
N HIS A 25 31.85 49.94 61.73
CA HIS A 25 30.48 50.38 62.04
C HIS A 25 29.52 50.55 60.85
N GLU A 26 29.91 50.15 59.64
CA GLU A 26 29.02 50.12 58.46
C GLU A 26 28.84 48.69 57.90
N ARG A 27 28.85 47.67 58.77
CA ARG A 27 28.63 46.26 58.38
C ARG A 27 27.30 45.68 58.88
N ASP A 28 26.36 46.51 59.28
CA ASP A 28 25.02 46.06 59.73
C ASP A 28 23.87 46.46 58.78
N ALA A 29 24.17 46.89 57.56
CA ALA A 29 23.15 47.29 56.58
C ALA A 29 23.32 46.67 55.19
N LEU A 30 24.11 45.59 55.04
CA LEU A 30 24.31 44.94 53.74
C LEU A 30 24.37 43.40 53.81
N THR A 31 23.55 42.81 54.67
CA THR A 31 23.20 41.38 54.63
C THR A 31 21.69 41.24 54.78
N GLN A 32 20.93 41.89 53.90
CA GLN A 32 19.75 41.23 53.36
C GLN A 32 20.26 40.36 52.21
N GLU A 33 20.88 39.23 52.57
CA GLU A 33 20.89 38.09 51.67
C GLU A 33 19.41 37.77 51.44
N VAL A 34 18.94 38.07 50.24
CA VAL A 34 17.64 37.59 49.77
C VAL A 34 17.77 36.08 49.74
N ASP A 35 17.40 35.44 50.84
CA ASP A 35 17.11 34.01 50.90
C ASP A 35 15.81 33.79 50.10
N GLU A 36 15.92 33.95 48.78
CA GLU A 36 14.92 33.49 47.83
C GLU A 36 14.97 31.96 47.85
N MET A 37 14.40 31.36 48.89
CA MET A 37 14.09 29.94 48.90
C MET A 37 13.26 29.63 47.64
N ILE A 38 13.86 28.96 46.67
CA ILE A 38 13.21 28.54 45.43
C ILE A 38 12.09 27.54 45.80
N ASP A 39 10.83 27.89 45.54
CA ASP A 39 9.68 27.01 45.74
C ASP A 39 9.60 25.95 44.62
N VAL A 40 10.45 24.93 44.74
CA VAL A 40 10.49 23.79 43.82
C VAL A 40 9.17 23.03 43.80
N GLN A 41 8.47 22.96 44.95
CA GLN A 41 7.20 22.23 45.04
C GLN A 41 6.10 22.95 44.26
N GLY A 42 5.99 24.27 44.39
CA GLY A 42 5.06 25.09 43.62
C GLY A 42 5.33 25.04 42.12
N PHE A 43 6.60 25.06 41.71
CA PHE A 43 7.01 24.92 40.31
C PHE A 43 6.57 23.57 39.71
N LEU A 44 6.88 22.46 40.39
CA LEU A 44 6.49 21.11 39.92
C LEU A 44 4.97 20.94 39.87
N LEU A 45 4.25 21.49 40.86
CA LEU A 45 2.79 21.43 40.87
C LEU A 45 2.19 22.20 39.68
N LEU A 46 2.74 23.38 39.36
CA LEU A 46 2.32 24.19 38.22
C LEU A 46 2.59 23.46 36.90
N GLU A 47 3.77 22.88 36.71
CA GLU A 47 4.09 22.11 35.51
C GLU A 47 3.18 20.89 35.35
N CYS A 48 2.90 20.16 36.43
CA CYS A 48 1.94 19.05 36.40
C CYS A 48 0.55 19.52 35.98
N GLN A 49 0.06 20.67 36.48
CA GLN A 49 -1.25 21.21 36.11
C GLN A 49 -1.30 21.66 34.65
N VAL A 50 -0.24 22.33 34.16
CA VAL A 50 -0.14 22.76 32.76
C VAL A 50 -0.09 21.54 31.85
N SER A 51 0.76 20.57 32.16
CA SER A 51 0.88 19.31 31.42
C SER A 51 -0.44 18.53 31.40
N SER A 52 -1.13 18.43 32.53
CA SER A 52 -2.45 17.78 32.62
C SER A 52 -3.48 18.46 31.71
N LYS A 53 -3.54 19.79 31.68
CA LYS A 53 -4.44 20.53 30.78
C LYS A 53 -4.13 20.28 29.30
N VAL A 54 -2.86 20.23 28.93
CA VAL A 54 -2.44 19.92 27.55
C VAL A 54 -2.80 18.49 27.18
N HIS A 55 -2.54 17.54 28.07
CA HIS A 55 -2.86 16.13 27.87
C HIS A 55 -4.37 15.91 27.70
N LEU A 56 -5.19 16.57 28.52
CA LEU A 56 -6.65 16.48 28.43
C LEU A 56 -7.16 16.92 27.05
N LYS A 57 -6.64 18.05 26.54
CA LYS A 57 -6.98 18.55 25.19
C LYS A 57 -6.57 17.58 24.09
N LEU A 58 -5.38 16.98 24.19
CA LEU A 58 -4.92 15.99 23.21
C LEU A 58 -5.80 14.73 23.21
N VAL A 59 -6.23 14.28 24.38
CA VAL A 59 -7.14 13.13 24.50
C VAL A 59 -8.51 13.44 23.91
N GLU A 60 -9.07 14.63 24.15
CA GLU A 60 -10.33 15.05 23.53
C GLU A 60 -10.22 15.14 22.01
N GLN A 61 -9.15 15.74 21.50
CA GLN A 61 -8.89 15.81 20.07
C GLN A 61 -8.75 14.41 19.42
N ALA A 62 -8.06 13.49 20.10
CA ALA A 62 -7.91 12.10 19.63
C ALA A 62 -9.26 11.38 19.59
N LYS A 63 -10.14 11.60 20.59
CA LYS A 63 -11.50 11.03 20.60
C LYS A 63 -12.35 11.55 19.45
N LEU A 64 -12.29 12.85 19.16
CA LEU A 64 -13.01 13.45 18.05
C LEU A 64 -12.55 12.88 16.70
N ARG A 65 -11.23 12.80 16.47
CA ARG A 65 -10.68 12.20 15.24
C ARG A 65 -11.04 10.72 15.10
N ALA A 66 -11.00 9.96 16.20
CA ALA A 66 -11.39 8.56 16.18
C ALA A 66 -12.88 8.37 15.83
N ALA A 67 -13.75 9.28 16.28
CA ALA A 67 -15.16 9.26 15.92
C ALA A 67 -15.38 9.60 14.44
N GLU A 68 -14.66 10.58 13.91
CA GLU A 68 -14.70 10.95 12.49
C GLU A 68 -14.25 9.80 11.59
N LEU A 69 -13.10 9.17 11.89
CA LEU A 69 -12.59 8.01 11.17
C LEU A 69 -13.56 6.82 11.17
N ARG A 70 -14.24 6.57 12.29
CA ARG A 70 -15.27 5.51 12.36
C ARG A 70 -16.43 5.80 11.43
N ARG A 71 -16.88 7.05 11.37
CA ARG A 71 -17.97 7.47 10.48
C ARG A 71 -17.58 7.29 9.01
N GLU A 72 -16.39 7.73 8.61
CA GLU A 72 -15.88 7.53 7.25
C GLU A 72 -15.76 6.04 6.89
N MET A 73 -15.32 5.21 7.82
CA MET A 73 -15.23 3.76 7.61
C MET A 73 -16.62 3.11 7.47
N GLU A 74 -17.61 3.53 8.25
CA GLU A 74 -19.00 3.06 8.12
C GLU A 74 -19.62 3.50 6.78
N GLU A 75 -19.39 4.74 6.36
CA GLU A 75 -19.81 5.24 5.05
C GLU A 75 -19.14 4.46 3.91
N GLY A 76 -17.82 4.25 3.98
CA GLY A 76 -17.07 3.46 3.00
C GLY A 76 -17.54 1.99 2.96
N LYS A 77 -17.78 1.38 4.12
CA LYS A 77 -18.33 0.02 4.22
C LYS A 77 -19.71 -0.07 3.56
N LYS A 78 -20.58 0.93 3.78
CA LYS A 78 -21.91 0.98 3.15
C LYS A 78 -21.80 1.08 1.63
N VAL A 79 -20.88 1.88 1.11
CA VAL A 79 -20.63 1.96 -0.34
C VAL A 79 -20.21 0.61 -0.90
N LEU A 80 -19.28 -0.08 -0.25
CA LEU A 80 -18.82 -1.40 -0.68
C LEU A 80 -19.94 -2.45 -0.64
N LEU A 81 -20.75 -2.47 0.42
CA LEU A 81 -21.88 -3.40 0.52
C LEU A 81 -22.95 -3.10 -0.54
N ASN A 82 -23.25 -1.83 -0.80
CA ASN A 82 -24.18 -1.45 -1.86
C ASN A 82 -23.64 -1.83 -3.25
N ALA A 83 -22.34 -1.67 -3.48
CA ALA A 83 -21.70 -2.10 -4.73
C ALA A 83 -21.79 -3.62 -4.91
N LEU A 84 -21.54 -4.37 -3.83
CA LEU A 84 -21.68 -5.84 -3.82
C LEU A 84 -23.13 -6.28 -4.05
N GLU A 85 -24.10 -5.62 -3.43
CA GLU A 85 -25.52 -5.91 -3.61
C GLU A 85 -25.98 -5.58 -5.03
N ALA A 86 -25.52 -4.45 -5.61
CA ALA A 86 -25.76 -4.12 -7.01
C ALA A 86 -25.13 -5.14 -7.97
N GLU A 87 -23.92 -5.63 -7.68
CA GLU A 87 -23.29 -6.71 -8.44
C GLU A 87 -24.11 -8.01 -8.33
N LYS A 88 -24.59 -8.36 -7.14
CA LYS A 88 -25.45 -9.52 -6.92
C LYS A 88 -26.79 -9.40 -7.65
N GLU A 89 -27.45 -8.26 -7.59
CA GLU A 89 -28.68 -8.02 -8.36
C GLU A 89 -28.45 -8.08 -9.87
N ASN A 90 -27.25 -7.68 -10.33
CA ASN A 90 -26.89 -7.86 -11.73
C ASN A 90 -26.69 -9.34 -12.04
N LEU A 91 -26.09 -10.13 -11.14
CA LEU A 91 -25.95 -11.58 -11.29
C LEU A 91 -27.31 -12.30 -11.29
N ASP A 92 -28.23 -11.92 -10.42
CA ASP A 92 -29.58 -12.51 -10.33
C ASP A 92 -30.46 -12.15 -11.56
N LYS A 93 -30.07 -11.13 -12.34
CA LYS A 93 -30.69 -10.76 -13.63
C LYS A 93 -30.04 -11.44 -14.84
N VAL A 94 -28.87 -12.06 -14.67
CA VAL A 94 -28.30 -12.92 -15.72
C VAL A 94 -28.88 -14.31 -15.51
N ASP A 95 -29.64 -14.79 -16.50
CA ASP A 95 -30.27 -16.12 -16.52
C ASP A 95 -29.40 -17.21 -15.85
N GLU A 96 -30.06 -18.21 -15.23
CA GLU A 96 -29.51 -19.42 -14.57
C GLU A 96 -28.43 -20.20 -15.37
N ASN A 97 -28.11 -19.77 -16.59
CA ASN A 97 -27.08 -20.29 -17.46
C ASN A 97 -25.64 -19.79 -17.17
N THR A 98 -25.43 -18.97 -16.14
CA THR A 98 -24.11 -18.42 -15.74
C THR A 98 -23.44 -19.23 -14.63
N ILE A 99 -23.54 -20.55 -14.71
CA ILE A 99 -22.66 -21.45 -13.97
C ILE A 99 -21.23 -21.16 -14.44
N PRO A 100 -20.21 -21.06 -13.56
CA PRO A 100 -18.82 -21.04 -14.00
C PRO A 100 -18.56 -22.27 -14.88
N ARG A 101 -18.51 -22.05 -16.19
CA ARG A 101 -18.43 -23.14 -17.16
C ARG A 101 -16.99 -23.60 -17.19
N ALA A 102 -16.75 -24.76 -16.60
CA ALA A 102 -15.51 -25.47 -16.81
C ALA A 102 -15.49 -25.96 -18.27
N PHE A 103 -14.35 -25.82 -18.95
CA PHE A 103 -14.20 -26.21 -20.35
C PHE A 103 -13.01 -27.15 -20.50
N THR A 104 -13.14 -28.15 -21.37
CA THR A 104 -12.01 -28.83 -21.97
C THR A 104 -11.76 -28.21 -23.33
N ILE A 105 -10.62 -27.53 -23.47
CA ILE A 105 -10.17 -26.96 -24.73
C ILE A 105 -9.30 -27.98 -25.43
N SER A 106 -9.59 -28.25 -26.70
CA SER A 106 -8.87 -29.21 -27.51
C SER A 106 -8.40 -28.58 -28.82
N VAL A 107 -7.13 -28.75 -29.15
CA VAL A 107 -6.50 -28.31 -30.39
C VAL A 107 -6.03 -29.52 -31.17
N ARG A 108 -6.58 -29.71 -32.37
CA ARG A 108 -6.14 -30.74 -33.31
C ARG A 108 -5.30 -30.08 -34.39
N CYS A 109 -4.10 -30.60 -34.64
CA CYS A 109 -3.26 -30.15 -35.75
C CYS A 109 -3.69 -30.84 -37.05
N VAL A 110 -4.21 -30.08 -38.02
CA VAL A 110 -4.65 -30.59 -39.32
C VAL A 110 -3.47 -30.70 -40.29
N THR A 111 -2.55 -29.73 -40.24
CA THR A 111 -1.31 -29.72 -41.02
C THR A 111 -0.08 -29.52 -40.13
N GLY A 112 1.11 -29.49 -40.73
CA GLY A 112 2.38 -29.26 -40.02
C GLY A 112 2.99 -30.51 -39.35
N PRO A 113 4.06 -30.34 -38.56
CA PRO A 113 4.86 -31.45 -38.01
C PRO A 113 4.10 -32.28 -36.97
N TYR A 114 3.06 -31.71 -36.37
CA TYR A 114 2.22 -32.37 -35.38
C TYR A 114 0.90 -32.88 -35.97
N ARG A 115 0.79 -32.96 -37.30
CA ARG A 115 -0.43 -33.41 -38.00
C ARG A 115 -1.01 -34.69 -37.39
N GLY A 116 -2.31 -34.65 -37.11
CA GLY A 116 -3.06 -35.75 -36.51
C GLY A 116 -2.97 -35.82 -34.98
N ARG A 117 -2.10 -35.05 -34.33
CA ARG A 117 -2.06 -34.96 -32.87
C ARG A 117 -3.16 -34.05 -32.35
N LYS A 118 -3.69 -34.41 -31.18
CA LYS A 118 -4.65 -33.63 -30.40
C LYS A 118 -4.00 -33.27 -29.07
N PHE A 119 -4.06 -32.00 -28.73
CA PHE A 119 -3.66 -31.46 -27.43
C PHE A 119 -4.92 -31.01 -26.72
N SER A 120 -5.05 -31.33 -25.44
CA SER A 120 -6.22 -30.96 -24.64
C SER A 120 -5.78 -30.37 -23.32
N MET A 121 -6.50 -29.34 -22.88
CA MET A 121 -6.29 -28.67 -21.61
C MET A 121 -7.64 -28.47 -20.93
N ASP A 122 -7.68 -28.83 -19.66
CA ASP A 122 -8.84 -28.65 -18.81
C ASP A 122 -8.77 -27.30 -18.08
N MET A 123 -9.86 -26.55 -18.11
CA MET A 123 -10.03 -25.30 -17.39
C MET A 123 -11.20 -25.44 -16.42
N ASP A 124 -10.89 -25.61 -15.15
CA ASP A 124 -11.87 -26.03 -14.14
C ASP A 124 -12.70 -24.88 -13.55
N VAL A 125 -12.17 -23.65 -13.52
CA VAL A 125 -12.93 -22.46 -13.10
C VAL A 125 -12.36 -21.22 -13.79
N ILE A 126 -13.06 -20.71 -14.80
CA ILE A 126 -12.85 -19.34 -15.24
C ILE A 126 -13.84 -18.50 -14.44
N LYS A 127 -13.37 -17.77 -13.44
CA LYS A 127 -14.12 -16.61 -12.90
C LYS A 127 -14.20 -15.60 -14.06
N MET A 128 -15.16 -15.80 -14.96
CA MET A 128 -15.41 -14.91 -16.08
C MET A 128 -16.08 -13.67 -15.48
N GLU A 129 -15.30 -12.62 -15.19
CA GLU A 129 -15.84 -11.29 -14.90
C GLU A 129 -16.64 -10.73 -16.09
N THR A 130 -16.54 -11.35 -17.27
CA THR A 130 -17.17 -10.89 -18.51
C THR A 130 -17.89 -12.02 -19.24
N THR A 131 -19.21 -12.15 -19.09
CA THR A 131 -20.16 -12.76 -20.05
C THR A 131 -19.93 -14.21 -20.55
N GLY A 132 -18.89 -14.92 -20.11
CA GLY A 132 -18.56 -16.26 -20.61
C GLY A 132 -18.01 -16.31 -22.04
N LYS A 133 -17.63 -15.16 -22.62
CA LYS A 133 -17.11 -15.05 -23.98
C LYS A 133 -15.63 -15.46 -24.05
N VAL A 134 -15.25 -16.18 -25.09
CA VAL A 134 -13.86 -16.58 -25.35
C VAL A 134 -13.29 -15.68 -26.44
N PHE A 135 -12.08 -15.16 -26.22
CA PHE A 135 -11.38 -14.34 -27.20
C PHE A 135 -10.08 -15.00 -27.64
N PHE A 136 -9.79 -14.90 -28.93
CA PHE A 136 -8.50 -15.21 -29.51
C PHE A 136 -7.70 -13.91 -29.72
N ILE A 137 -6.43 -13.91 -29.36
CA ILE A 137 -5.51 -12.79 -29.61
C ILE A 137 -4.27 -13.35 -30.28
N ASP A 138 -4.01 -12.89 -31.50
CA ASP A 138 -2.74 -13.16 -32.16
C ASP A 138 -1.65 -12.27 -31.53
N LYS A 139 -0.65 -12.89 -30.92
CA LYS A 139 0.47 -12.19 -30.27
C LYS A 139 1.69 -12.08 -31.17
N ASP A 140 2.12 -13.22 -31.70
CA ASP A 140 3.46 -13.37 -32.29
C ASP A 140 3.45 -14.13 -33.62
N SER A 141 2.31 -14.23 -34.32
CA SER A 141 2.31 -14.92 -35.61
C SER A 141 3.18 -14.17 -36.63
N THR A 142 4.02 -14.92 -37.34
CA THR A 142 4.92 -14.34 -38.36
C THR A 142 4.18 -14.02 -39.66
N ASN A 143 3.17 -14.81 -40.00
CA ASN A 143 2.47 -14.78 -41.29
C ASN A 143 0.97 -14.45 -41.13
N GLY A 144 0.57 -13.94 -39.97
CA GLY A 144 -0.83 -13.65 -39.65
C GLY A 144 -1.60 -14.88 -39.18
N THR A 145 -2.81 -14.61 -38.69
CA THR A 145 -3.78 -15.62 -38.24
C THR A 145 -5.11 -15.42 -38.97
N ARG A 146 -5.76 -16.52 -39.34
CA ARG A 146 -7.14 -16.55 -39.85
C ARG A 146 -8.00 -17.46 -39.01
N ILE A 147 -9.25 -17.06 -38.78
CA ILE A 147 -10.26 -17.86 -38.10
C ILE A 147 -11.49 -17.94 -39.00
N ASP A 148 -11.92 -19.16 -39.33
CA ASP A 148 -13.03 -19.42 -40.25
C ASP A 148 -12.94 -18.57 -41.54
N ASP A 149 -11.74 -18.57 -42.13
CA ASP A 149 -11.35 -17.84 -43.35
C ASP A 149 -11.37 -16.29 -43.22
N VAL A 150 -11.55 -15.75 -42.00
CA VAL A 150 -11.45 -14.31 -41.69
C VAL A 150 -10.05 -13.99 -41.18
N GLU A 151 -9.38 -13.02 -41.82
CA GLU A 151 -8.06 -12.55 -41.40
C GLU A 151 -8.14 -11.64 -40.17
N LEU A 152 -7.29 -11.91 -39.18
CA LEU A 152 -7.28 -11.20 -37.90
C LEU A 152 -6.20 -10.12 -37.87
N GLU A 153 -6.53 -9.03 -37.19
CA GLU A 153 -5.53 -8.01 -36.85
C GLU A 153 -4.71 -8.46 -35.62
N PRO A 154 -3.37 -8.35 -35.67
CA PRO A 154 -2.51 -8.66 -34.52
C PRO A 154 -2.87 -7.84 -33.28
N GLU A 155 -2.64 -8.43 -32.11
CA GLU A 155 -2.90 -7.87 -30.77
C GLU A 155 -4.34 -7.48 -30.45
N LYS A 156 -5.28 -7.64 -31.39
CA LYS A 156 -6.70 -7.33 -31.17
C LYS A 156 -7.48 -8.58 -30.75
N PRO A 157 -8.32 -8.49 -29.70
CA PRO A 157 -9.23 -9.58 -29.32
C PRO A 157 -10.26 -9.85 -30.41
N TYR A 158 -10.37 -11.12 -30.80
CA TYR A 158 -11.41 -11.63 -31.68
C TYR A 158 -12.32 -12.60 -30.90
N GLU A 159 -13.62 -12.34 -30.89
CA GLU A 159 -14.59 -13.15 -30.17
C GLU A 159 -14.84 -14.49 -30.89
N LEU A 160 -14.66 -15.61 -30.19
CA LEU A 160 -14.86 -16.96 -30.71
C LEU A 160 -16.29 -17.45 -30.48
N THR A 161 -16.86 -18.08 -31.52
CA THR A 161 -18.14 -18.78 -31.41
C THR A 161 -17.92 -20.24 -31.04
N ILE A 162 -18.04 -20.57 -29.75
CA ILE A 162 -17.69 -21.90 -29.20
C ILE A 162 -18.73 -23.01 -29.43
N SER A 163 -19.74 -22.80 -30.29
CA SER A 163 -20.80 -23.79 -30.52
C SER A 163 -20.41 -24.93 -31.46
N LYS A 164 -19.31 -24.77 -32.21
CA LYS A 164 -18.82 -25.71 -33.22
C LYS A 164 -17.29 -25.73 -33.22
N PRO A 165 -16.66 -26.77 -33.80
CA PRO A 165 -15.23 -26.74 -34.08
C PRO A 165 -14.87 -25.50 -34.91
N ILE A 166 -13.80 -24.82 -34.51
CA ILE A 166 -13.34 -23.56 -35.11
C ILE A 166 -12.10 -23.87 -35.93
N LYS A 167 -12.08 -23.45 -37.19
CA LYS A 167 -10.90 -23.60 -38.06
C LYS A 167 -9.99 -22.41 -37.82
N VAL A 168 -8.74 -22.67 -37.44
CA VAL A 168 -7.74 -21.65 -37.16
C VAL A 168 -6.52 -21.91 -38.03
N GLU A 169 -6.11 -20.92 -38.81
CA GLU A 169 -4.90 -20.95 -39.61
C GLU A 169 -3.89 -19.97 -39.00
N VAL A 170 -2.74 -20.48 -38.55
CA VAL A 170 -1.65 -19.63 -38.04
C VAL A 170 -0.46 -19.82 -38.97
N GLY A 171 -0.17 -18.78 -39.76
CA GLY A 171 0.77 -18.84 -40.86
C GLY A 171 0.46 -19.96 -41.86
N ALA A 172 1.31 -20.99 -41.93
CA ALA A 172 1.12 -22.13 -42.83
C ALA A 172 0.48 -23.36 -42.15
N GLY A 173 0.18 -23.27 -40.86
CA GLY A 173 -0.41 -24.36 -40.08
C GLY A 173 -1.92 -24.21 -39.99
N GLU A 174 -2.64 -25.32 -40.15
CA GLU A 174 -4.08 -25.41 -39.96
C GLU A 174 -4.36 -26.21 -38.68
N TYR A 175 -5.28 -25.68 -37.87
CA TYR A 175 -5.67 -26.20 -36.58
C TYR A 175 -7.19 -26.18 -36.46
N GLU A 176 -7.71 -27.11 -35.67
CA GLU A 176 -9.12 -27.18 -35.32
C GLU A 176 -9.25 -27.07 -33.80
N PHE A 177 -9.95 -26.04 -33.33
CA PHE A 177 -10.19 -25.80 -31.91
C PHE A 177 -11.58 -26.31 -31.55
N THR A 178 -11.68 -27.00 -30.42
CA THR A 178 -12.94 -27.55 -29.90
C THR A 178 -13.06 -27.21 -28.42
N PHE A 179 -14.23 -26.74 -28.03
CA PHE A 179 -14.55 -26.34 -26.66
C PHE A 179 -15.70 -27.21 -26.16
N GLU A 180 -15.40 -28.07 -25.20
CA GLU A 180 -16.40 -28.95 -24.59
C GLU A 180 -16.69 -28.43 -23.18
N GLN A 181 -17.94 -28.04 -22.93
CA GLN A 181 -18.36 -27.64 -21.59
C GLN A 181 -18.42 -28.89 -20.70
N LYS A 182 -17.71 -28.87 -19.56
CA LYS A 182 -17.82 -29.92 -18.55
C LYS A 182 -19.20 -29.83 -17.90
N ALA A 183 -19.85 -30.98 -17.77
CA ALA A 183 -21.16 -31.14 -17.13
C ALA A 183 -21.07 -31.02 -15.61
#